data_AF-A0A2V6STP1-F1
#
_entry.id   AF-A0A2V6STP1-F1
#
_cell.length_a   1.000
_cell.length_b   1.000
_cell.length_c   1.000
_cell.angle_alpha   90.00
_cell.angle_beta   90.00
_cell.angle_gamma   90.00
#
_symmetry.space_group_name_H-M   'P 1'
#
loop_
_entity.id
_entity.type
_entity.pdbx_description
1 polymer ?
#
loop_
_entity_poly.entity_id
_entity_poly.type
_entity_poly.pdbx_seq_one_letter_code
_entity_poly.pdbx_strand_id
1 'polypeptide(L)'
;YEVQASDGREFDWAWKAAYARALYTARPFFYFHFAHGSRRVMLDGIEPWPSDDSIQAYLIDELYRKVIHRDAETLGMEICLPVWEHRAFIDDHRYDHAAVTTLLLVTTEETRLDDLVARKVGAGDIGAVANTVLLMGRDKIGSRIGRFLCVAKHRGSAATDEIVEYTVDERGLRFE
;
A
#
# COMPACT_ATOMS: atom_id res chain seq x y z
N TYR A 1 7.06 14.69 13.89
CA TYR A 1 5.96 13.81 14.35
C TYR A 1 6.35 13.07 15.63
N GLU A 2 7.64 12.98 15.97
CA GLU A 2 8.12 12.47 17.25
C GLU A 2 8.55 13.58 18.21
N VAL A 3 8.57 13.25 19.50
CA VAL A 3 9.14 14.02 20.60
C VAL A 3 10.06 13.11 21.44
N GLN A 4 11.00 13.73 22.14
CA GLN A 4 11.90 13.01 23.05
C GLN A 4 11.16 12.68 24.35
N ALA A 5 11.14 11.40 24.73
CA ALA A 5 10.58 10.87 25.97
C ALA A 5 11.69 10.34 26.89
N SER A 6 11.32 9.97 28.12
CA SER A 6 12.25 9.46 29.13
C SER A 6 12.90 8.11 28.77
N ASP A 7 12.28 7.34 27.88
CA ASP A 7 12.69 6.00 27.45
C ASP A 7 12.99 5.89 25.93
N GLY A 8 13.01 7.01 25.20
CA GLY A 8 13.31 7.02 23.78
C GLY A 8 12.63 8.16 23.01
N ARG A 9 12.20 7.87 21.79
CA ARG A 9 11.33 8.76 21.00
C ARG A 9 9.91 8.22 21.05
N GLU A 10 8.94 9.11 21.13
CA GLU A 10 7.53 8.76 21.02
C GLU A 10 6.83 9.69 20.02
N PHE A 11 5.67 9.28 19.51
CA PHE A 11 4.86 10.18 18.71
C PHE A 11 4.34 11.36 19.54
N ASP A 12 4.47 12.55 18.98
CA ASP A 12 3.89 13.78 19.49
C ASP A 12 2.38 13.63 19.71
N TRP A 13 1.85 14.21 20.79
CA TRP A 13 0.43 14.08 21.13
C TRP A 13 -0.50 14.73 20.10
N ALA A 14 -0.14 15.90 19.55
CA ALA A 14 -0.94 16.53 18.52
C ALA A 14 -0.92 15.72 17.22
N TRP A 15 0.21 15.09 16.90
CA TRP A 15 0.29 14.13 15.81
C TRP A 15 -0.57 12.89 16.05
N LYS A 16 -0.52 12.28 17.25
CA LYS A 16 -1.38 11.13 17.63
C LYS A 16 -2.86 11.49 17.47
N ALA A 17 -3.27 12.69 17.88
CA ALA A 17 -4.63 13.18 17.74
C ALA A 17 -5.05 13.38 16.26
N ALA A 18 -4.17 13.98 15.44
CA ALA A 18 -4.41 14.15 14.01
C ALA A 18 -4.51 12.80 13.28
N TYR A 19 -3.61 11.87 13.62
CA TYR A 19 -3.60 10.51 13.12
C TYR A 19 -4.89 9.76 13.48
N ALA A 20 -5.31 9.80 14.75
CA ALA A 20 -6.55 9.17 15.19
C ALA A 20 -7.77 9.74 14.46
N ARG A 21 -7.81 11.06 14.25
CA ARG A 21 -8.87 11.71 13.49
C ARG A 21 -8.88 11.28 12.03
N ALA A 22 -7.72 11.15 11.39
CA ALA A 22 -7.63 10.66 10.02
C ALA A 22 -8.13 9.22 9.90
N LEU A 23 -7.73 8.33 10.82
CA LEU A 23 -8.23 6.95 10.86
C LEU A 23 -9.74 6.89 11.09
N TYR A 24 -10.27 7.74 11.97
CA TYR A 24 -11.71 7.81 12.24
C TYR A 24 -12.52 8.12 10.96
N THR A 25 -11.95 8.90 10.04
CA THR A 25 -12.56 9.18 8.73
C THR A 25 -12.31 8.06 7.72
N ALA A 26 -11.10 7.50 7.68
CA ALA A 26 -10.71 6.50 6.69
C ALA A 26 -11.48 5.18 6.87
N ARG A 27 -11.73 4.76 8.13
CA ARG A 27 -12.41 3.49 8.43
C ARG A 27 -13.81 3.39 7.81
N PRO A 28 -14.76 4.32 8.07
CA PRO A 28 -16.06 4.32 7.41
C PRO A 28 -15.97 4.33 5.88
N PHE A 29 -15.08 5.16 5.32
CA PHE A 29 -14.90 5.25 3.87
C PHE A 29 -14.61 3.87 3.25
N PHE A 30 -13.57 3.19 3.72
CA PHE A 30 -13.22 1.87 3.18
C PHE A 30 -14.28 0.82 3.49
N TYR A 31 -14.80 0.77 4.73
CA TYR A 31 -15.80 -0.21 5.14
C TYR A 31 -17.04 -0.16 4.24
N PHE A 32 -17.62 1.02 4.04
CA PHE A 32 -18.84 1.15 3.23
C PHE A 32 -18.58 0.90 1.74
N HIS A 33 -17.43 1.33 1.21
CA HIS A 33 -17.07 1.01 -0.17
C HIS A 33 -16.90 -0.50 -0.39
N PHE A 34 -16.30 -1.21 0.56
CA PHE A 34 -16.15 -2.66 0.46
C PHE A 34 -17.47 -3.39 0.68
N ALA A 35 -18.32 -2.94 1.59
CA ALA A 35 -19.68 -3.48 1.73
C ALA A 35 -20.49 -3.34 0.43
N HIS A 36 -20.29 -2.24 -0.32
CA HIS A 36 -20.89 -2.02 -1.63
C HIS A 36 -20.19 -2.71 -2.81
N GLY A 37 -19.17 -3.53 -2.56
CA GLY A 37 -18.56 -4.39 -3.59
C GLY A 37 -17.22 -3.92 -4.14
N SER A 38 -16.65 -2.80 -3.67
CA SER A 38 -15.28 -2.42 -4.05
C SER A 38 -14.29 -3.47 -3.56
N ARG A 39 -13.35 -3.90 -4.42
CA ARG A 39 -12.34 -4.92 -4.09
C ARG A 39 -10.91 -4.54 -4.47
N ARG A 40 -10.70 -3.33 -4.96
CA ARG A 40 -9.38 -2.85 -5.40
C ARG A 40 -9.11 -1.49 -4.80
N VAL A 41 -7.96 -1.36 -4.15
CA VAL A 41 -7.44 -0.09 -3.64
C VAL A 41 -6.11 0.17 -4.33
N MET A 42 -5.99 1.32 -4.96
CA MET A 42 -4.74 1.80 -5.53
C MET A 42 -4.30 3.03 -4.73
N LEU A 43 -3.10 2.97 -4.17
CA LEU A 43 -2.42 4.10 -3.55
C LEU A 43 -1.32 4.55 -4.53
N ASP A 44 -1.42 5.79 -4.97
CA ASP A 44 -0.55 6.39 -5.97
C ASP A 44 -0.18 7.82 -5.54
N GLY A 45 0.81 8.41 -6.21
CA GLY A 45 1.33 9.74 -5.89
C GLY A 45 2.17 9.76 -4.61
N ILE A 46 2.71 8.60 -4.21
CA ILE A 46 3.59 8.54 -3.04
C ILE A 46 5.01 8.91 -3.46
N GLU A 47 5.52 9.97 -2.85
CA GLU A 47 6.84 10.52 -3.09
C GLU A 47 7.94 9.51 -2.70
N PRO A 48 9.16 9.61 -3.26
CA PRO A 48 10.28 8.83 -2.75
C PRO A 48 10.51 9.10 -1.27
N TRP A 49 10.71 8.04 -0.49
CA TRP A 49 11.19 8.14 0.88
C TRP A 49 12.48 7.32 1.05
N PRO A 50 13.40 7.79 1.92
CA PRO A 50 14.57 7.00 2.24
C PRO A 50 14.14 5.71 2.95
N SER A 51 14.95 4.66 2.84
CA SER A 51 14.59 3.34 3.38
C SER A 51 14.48 3.30 4.91
N ASP A 52 14.97 4.32 5.62
CA ASP A 52 14.94 4.46 7.06
C ASP A 52 13.82 5.40 7.55
N ASP A 53 13.02 4.89 8.50
CA ASP A 53 12.11 5.67 9.35
C ASP A 53 11.12 6.61 8.61
N SER A 54 10.45 6.04 7.60
CA SER A 54 9.44 6.76 6.81
C SER A 54 8.07 6.74 7.49
N ILE A 55 7.61 7.92 7.91
CA ILE A 55 6.24 8.11 8.40
C ILE A 55 5.20 7.76 7.34
N GLN A 56 5.52 7.93 6.04
CA GLN A 56 4.62 7.54 4.95
C GLN A 56 4.46 6.02 4.91
N ALA A 57 5.56 5.28 5.00
CA ALA A 57 5.54 3.82 5.04
C ALA A 57 4.75 3.31 6.26
N TYR A 58 4.97 3.93 7.43
CA TYR A 58 4.20 3.62 8.64
C TYR A 58 2.69 3.83 8.45
N LEU A 59 2.28 4.98 7.90
CA LEU A 59 0.87 5.29 7.69
C LEU A 59 0.19 4.35 6.69
N ILE A 60 0.88 4.00 5.61
CA ILE A 60 0.38 3.05 4.60
C ILE A 60 0.23 1.66 5.22
N ASP A 61 1.22 1.22 5.99
CA ASP A 61 1.19 -0.06 6.68
C ASP A 61 0.04 -0.15 7.71
N GLU A 62 -0.16 0.92 8.48
CA GLU A 62 -1.29 1.04 9.41
C GLU A 62 -2.63 1.03 8.68
N LEU A 63 -2.76 1.79 7.58
CA LEU A 63 -3.98 1.78 6.76
C LEU A 63 -4.25 0.39 6.19
N TYR A 64 -3.21 -0.28 5.68
CA TYR A 64 -3.29 -1.62 5.14
C TYR A 64 -3.79 -2.62 6.20
N ARG A 65 -3.16 -2.67 7.38
CA ARG A 65 -3.48 -3.67 8.41
C ARG A 65 -4.71 -3.34 9.24
N LYS A 66 -4.90 -2.08 9.62
CA LYS A 66 -5.97 -1.67 10.56
C LYS A 66 -7.26 -1.27 9.87
N VAL A 67 -7.26 -1.09 8.54
CA VAL A 67 -8.45 -0.69 7.81
C VAL A 67 -8.71 -1.58 6.61
N ILE A 68 -7.79 -1.64 5.63
CA ILE A 68 -8.07 -2.29 4.34
C ILE A 68 -8.22 -3.81 4.48
N HIS A 69 -7.31 -4.45 5.23
CA HIS A 69 -7.28 -5.90 5.46
C HIS A 69 -7.73 -6.29 6.87
N ARG A 70 -8.43 -5.39 7.58
CA ARG A 70 -9.06 -5.73 8.85
C ARG A 70 -10.35 -6.50 8.58
N ASP A 71 -10.64 -7.49 9.41
CA ASP A 71 -11.89 -8.24 9.34
C ASP A 71 -13.10 -7.30 9.35
N ALA A 72 -14.05 -7.57 8.46
CA ALA A 72 -15.20 -6.69 8.21
C ALA A 72 -16.09 -6.56 9.44
N GLU A 73 -16.33 -7.65 10.18
CA GLU A 73 -17.15 -7.58 11.40
C GLU A 73 -16.46 -6.72 12.46
N THR A 74 -15.17 -6.93 12.67
CA THR A 74 -14.36 -6.13 13.61
C THR A 74 -14.40 -4.64 13.26
N LEU A 75 -14.19 -4.31 11.98
CA LEU A 75 -14.21 -2.92 11.51
C LEU A 75 -15.62 -2.31 11.63
N GLY A 76 -16.67 -3.06 11.31
CA GLY A 76 -18.06 -2.65 11.47
C GLY A 76 -18.43 -2.35 12.93
N MET A 77 -17.98 -3.17 13.88
CA MET A 77 -18.19 -2.93 15.31
C MET A 77 -17.44 -1.69 15.82
N GLU A 78 -16.30 -1.34 15.23
CA GLU A 78 -15.56 -0.11 15.59
C GLU A 78 -16.20 1.16 15.02
N ILE A 79 -16.95 1.05 13.92
CA ILE A 79 -17.60 2.18 13.22
C ILE A 79 -19.03 2.40 13.73
N CYS A 80 -19.81 1.33 13.87
CA CYS A 80 -21.24 1.38 14.17
C CYS A 80 -21.48 1.18 15.68
N LEU A 81 -21.38 2.27 16.44
CA LEU A 81 -21.61 2.29 17.89
C LEU A 81 -22.94 2.97 18.25
N PRO A 82 -23.75 2.39 19.16
CA PRO A 82 -23.48 1.16 19.90
C PRO A 82 -23.77 -0.11 19.06
N VAL A 83 -22.89 -1.11 19.17
CA VAL A 83 -22.93 -2.33 18.33
C VAL A 83 -24.27 -3.07 18.38
N TRP A 84 -24.91 -3.14 19.56
CA TRP A 84 -26.16 -3.89 19.72
C TRP A 84 -27.32 -3.31 18.91
N GLU A 85 -27.32 -1.99 18.65
CA GLU A 85 -28.33 -1.32 17.83
C GLU A 85 -28.10 -1.58 16.34
N HIS A 86 -26.83 -1.74 15.94
CA HIS A 86 -26.43 -1.88 14.54
C HIS A 86 -26.04 -3.30 14.13
N ARG A 87 -26.27 -4.31 14.99
CA ARG A 87 -25.83 -5.69 14.73
C ARG A 87 -26.31 -6.23 13.39
N ALA A 88 -27.61 -6.11 13.10
CA ALA A 88 -28.18 -6.57 11.84
C ALA A 88 -27.57 -5.87 10.62
N PHE A 89 -27.26 -4.58 10.74
CA PHE A 89 -26.59 -3.81 9.69
C PHE A 89 -25.16 -4.31 9.45
N ILE A 90 -24.38 -4.52 10.51
CA ILE A 90 -23.00 -5.03 10.41
C ILE A 90 -22.99 -6.40 9.73
N ASP A 91 -23.90 -7.29 10.13
CA ASP A 91 -23.99 -8.65 9.58
C ASP A 91 -24.33 -8.65 8.08
N ASP A 92 -25.23 -7.76 7.65
CA ASP A 92 -25.64 -7.59 6.25
C ASP A 92 -24.55 -6.96 5.36
N HIS A 93 -23.59 -6.24 5.97
CA HIS A 93 -22.54 -5.48 5.26
C HIS A 93 -21.15 -6.13 5.35
N ARG A 94 -21.08 -7.41 5.73
CA ARG A 94 -19.81 -8.16 5.76
C ARG A 94 -19.24 -8.34 4.35
N TYR A 95 -17.92 -8.33 4.27
CA TYR A 95 -17.18 -8.63 3.05
C TYR A 95 -15.95 -9.49 3.39
N ASP A 96 -15.48 -10.25 2.40
CA ASP A 96 -14.21 -10.95 2.51
C ASP A 96 -13.06 -9.96 2.29
N HIS A 97 -12.40 -9.60 3.40
CA HIS A 97 -11.24 -8.70 3.38
C HIS A 97 -10.03 -9.33 2.67
N ALA A 98 -9.89 -10.66 2.66
CA ALA A 98 -8.81 -11.34 1.95
C ALA A 98 -8.96 -11.26 0.42
N ALA A 99 -10.17 -11.01 -0.07
CA ALA A 99 -10.45 -10.78 -1.48
C ALA A 99 -10.15 -9.32 -1.93
N VAL A 100 -9.78 -8.42 -1.02
CA VAL A 100 -9.42 -7.05 -1.36
C VAL A 100 -7.98 -6.99 -1.86
N THR A 101 -7.79 -6.50 -3.08
CA THR A 101 -6.45 -6.26 -3.64
C THR A 101 -5.99 -4.85 -3.33
N THR A 102 -4.77 -4.70 -2.82
CA THR A 102 -4.13 -3.40 -2.60
C THR A 102 -2.89 -3.27 -3.46
N LEU A 103 -2.84 -2.24 -4.29
CA LEU A 103 -1.68 -1.86 -5.09
C LEU A 103 -1.11 -0.56 -4.55
N LEU A 104 0.19 -0.55 -4.28
CA LEU A 104 0.94 0.62 -3.88
C LEU A 104 1.93 0.98 -5.00
N LEU A 105 1.78 2.17 -5.57
CA LEU A 105 2.68 2.74 -6.56
C LEU A 105 3.59 3.75 -5.85
N VAL A 106 4.90 3.49 -5.90
CA VAL A 106 5.93 4.27 -5.21
C VAL A 106 6.91 4.79 -6.23
N THR A 107 7.15 6.10 -6.22
CA THR A 107 8.27 6.67 -6.97
C THR A 107 9.55 6.47 -6.16
N THR A 108 10.62 6.05 -6.82
CA THR A 108 11.95 5.87 -6.21
C THR A 108 12.92 6.94 -6.71
N GLU A 109 14.04 7.14 -6.01
CA GLU A 109 15.13 7.99 -6.51
C GLU A 109 15.79 7.36 -7.75
N GLU A 110 15.92 6.03 -7.74
CA GLU A 110 16.44 5.26 -8.84
C GLU A 110 15.47 5.32 -10.03
N THR A 111 16.02 5.55 -11.23
CA THR A 111 15.22 5.53 -12.47
C THR A 111 15.66 4.43 -13.44
N ARG A 112 16.88 3.91 -13.30
CA ARG A 112 17.36 2.77 -14.11
C ARG A 112 16.87 1.47 -13.50
N LEU A 113 16.55 0.48 -14.33
CA LEU A 113 16.07 -0.80 -13.81
C LEU A 113 17.17 -1.52 -13.01
N ASP A 114 18.41 -1.47 -13.50
CA ASP A 114 19.56 -2.09 -12.80
C ASP A 114 19.74 -1.55 -11.38
N ASP A 115 19.57 -0.24 -11.20
CA ASP A 115 19.72 0.41 -9.89
C ASP A 115 18.61 -0.04 -8.93
N LEU A 116 17.38 -0.15 -9.43
CA LEU A 116 16.23 -0.67 -8.69
C LEU A 116 16.44 -2.12 -8.24
N VAL A 117 16.95 -2.97 -9.12
CA VAL A 117 17.22 -4.39 -8.83
C VAL A 117 18.35 -4.54 -7.81
N ALA A 118 19.38 -3.69 -7.89
CA ALA A 118 20.51 -3.71 -6.97
C ALA A 118 20.15 -3.18 -5.56
N ARG A 119 19.01 -2.50 -5.41
CA ARG A 119 18.60 -1.89 -4.15
C ARG A 119 18.38 -2.96 -3.07
N LYS A 120 19.06 -2.79 -1.94
CA LYS A 120 18.85 -3.67 -0.77
C LYS A 120 17.53 -3.33 -0.09
N VAL A 121 16.73 -4.36 0.18
CA VAL A 121 15.53 -4.23 1.01
C VAL A 121 15.97 -4.08 2.47
N GLY A 122 15.78 -2.88 3.02
CA GLY A 122 16.11 -2.55 4.41
C GLY A 122 14.99 -2.92 5.40
N ALA A 123 15.30 -2.84 6.70
CA ALA A 123 14.27 -2.89 7.72
C ALA A 123 13.35 -1.66 7.60
N GLY A 124 12.03 -1.86 7.62
CA GLY A 124 11.04 -0.80 7.38
C GLY A 124 10.63 -0.63 5.91
N ASP A 125 11.23 -1.38 4.98
CA ASP A 125 10.82 -1.37 3.58
C ASP A 125 9.47 -2.11 3.41
N ILE A 126 8.48 -1.41 2.85
CA ILE A 126 7.14 -1.94 2.58
C ILE A 126 7.16 -3.12 1.59
N GLY A 127 8.18 -3.20 0.73
CA GLY A 127 8.43 -4.33 -0.17
C GLY A 127 8.75 -5.63 0.57
N ALA A 128 9.22 -5.56 1.82
CA ALA A 128 9.52 -6.75 2.63
C ALA A 128 8.24 -7.54 2.98
N VAL A 129 7.13 -6.85 3.22
CA VAL A 129 5.83 -7.47 3.55
C VAL A 129 4.95 -7.71 2.33
N ALA A 130 5.20 -7.01 1.21
CA ALA A 130 4.41 -7.17 -0.02
C ALA A 130 4.46 -8.61 -0.57
N ASN A 131 3.32 -9.11 -1.08
CA ASN A 131 3.28 -10.42 -1.74
C ASN A 131 3.96 -10.39 -3.12
N THR A 132 3.79 -9.28 -3.84
CA THR A 132 4.37 -9.06 -5.16
C THR A 132 5.07 -7.71 -5.18
N VAL A 133 6.27 -7.65 -5.75
CA VAL A 133 7.00 -6.40 -6.01
C VAL A 133 7.34 -6.35 -7.49
N LEU A 134 6.87 -5.30 -8.15
CA LEU A 134 7.17 -5.00 -9.54
C LEU A 134 8.13 -3.82 -9.56
N LEU A 135 9.28 -3.98 -10.23
CA LEU A 135 10.21 -2.90 -10.46
C LEU A 135 10.01 -2.36 -11.87
N MET A 136 9.85 -1.05 -11.99
CA MET A 136 9.57 -0.37 -13.26
C MET A 136 10.62 0.71 -13.47
N GLY A 137 11.50 0.49 -14.44
CA GLY A 137 12.64 1.36 -14.72
C GLY A 137 12.76 1.73 -16.19
N ARG A 138 13.76 2.53 -16.52
CA ARG A 138 14.10 2.90 -17.90
C ARG A 138 15.55 2.62 -18.20
N ASP A 139 15.82 2.21 -19.43
CA ASP A 139 17.18 2.00 -19.91
C ASP A 139 17.38 2.50 -21.34
N LYS A 140 18.64 2.79 -21.67
CA LYS A 140 19.01 3.25 -23.01
C LYS A 140 19.18 2.06 -23.94
N ILE A 141 18.38 2.02 -25.00
CA ILE A 141 18.46 1.01 -26.06
C ILE A 141 18.88 1.72 -27.34
N GLY A 142 20.18 1.63 -27.68
CA GLY A 142 20.73 2.35 -28.82
C GLY A 142 20.51 3.87 -28.72
N SER A 143 19.63 4.42 -29.57
CA SER A 143 19.28 5.84 -29.62
C SER A 143 18.02 6.22 -28.84
N ARG A 144 17.29 5.27 -28.25
CA ARG A 144 16.03 5.52 -27.52
C ARG A 144 16.12 5.14 -26.05
N ILE A 145 15.16 5.63 -25.26
CA ILE A 145 14.92 5.16 -23.89
C ILE A 145 13.76 4.18 -23.92
N GLY A 146 14.03 2.93 -23.54
CA GLY A 146 13.01 1.91 -23.29
C GLY A 146 12.52 1.95 -21.85
N ARG A 147 11.35 1.40 -21.60
CA ARG A 147 10.78 1.21 -20.25
C ARG A 147 10.64 -0.27 -20.00
N PHE A 148 11.05 -0.71 -18.82
CA PHE A 148 11.18 -2.11 -18.51
C PHE A 148 10.56 -2.44 -17.16
N LEU A 149 9.99 -3.63 -17.07
CA LEU A 149 9.40 -4.17 -15.87
C LEU A 149 10.04 -5.52 -15.55
N CYS A 150 10.31 -5.77 -14.26
CA CYS A 150 10.62 -7.10 -13.77
C CYS A 150 9.91 -7.40 -12.45
N VAL A 151 9.67 -8.70 -12.19
CA VAL A 151 9.07 -9.18 -10.95
C VAL A 151 10.19 -9.50 -9.97
N ALA A 152 10.48 -8.59 -9.04
CA ALA A 152 11.52 -8.81 -8.04
C ALA A 152 11.08 -9.76 -6.91
N LYS A 153 9.77 -9.87 -6.69
CA LYS A 153 9.19 -10.75 -5.67
C LYS A 153 7.79 -11.16 -6.11
N HIS A 154 7.46 -12.43 -5.91
CA HIS A 154 6.09 -12.92 -6.03
C HIS A 154 5.87 -14.09 -5.07
N ARG A 155 4.70 -14.11 -4.42
CA ARG A 155 4.24 -15.22 -3.57
C ARG A 155 2.88 -15.68 -4.07
N GLY A 156 2.70 -17.00 -4.18
CA GLY A 156 1.39 -17.63 -4.42
C GLY A 156 1.20 -18.28 -5.79
N SER A 157 2.04 -17.97 -6.79
CA SER A 157 2.01 -18.66 -8.08
C SER A 157 3.36 -18.61 -8.81
N ALA A 158 3.43 -19.17 -10.02
CA ALA A 158 4.60 -19.02 -10.88
C ALA A 158 4.66 -17.59 -11.43
N ALA A 159 5.83 -16.96 -11.35
CA ALA A 159 6.13 -15.69 -11.99
C ALA A 159 7.31 -15.89 -12.94
N THR A 160 7.33 -15.12 -14.05
CA THR A 160 8.49 -15.09 -14.94
C THR A 160 9.65 -14.32 -14.30
N ASP A 161 10.87 -14.75 -14.60
CA ASP A 161 12.10 -14.06 -14.23
C ASP A 161 12.58 -13.09 -15.33
N GLU A 162 11.80 -12.95 -16.41
CA GLU A 162 12.14 -12.09 -17.55
C GLU A 162 12.01 -10.59 -17.23
N ILE A 163 12.91 -9.80 -17.81
CA ILE A 163 12.76 -8.35 -17.91
C ILE A 163 12.00 -8.05 -19.20
N VAL A 164 10.82 -7.45 -19.07
CA VAL A 164 9.91 -7.22 -20.20
C VAL A 164 9.88 -5.72 -20.53
N GLU A 165 10.05 -5.38 -21.81
CA GLU A 165 9.84 -4.00 -22.29
C GLU A 165 8.34 -3.69 -22.35
N TYR A 166 7.96 -2.47 -21.98
CA TYR A 166 6.59 -2.01 -22.10
C TYR A 166 6.50 -0.60 -22.69
N THR A 167 5.38 -0.34 -23.36
CA THR A 167 4.98 0.99 -23.81
C THR A 167 3.78 1.48 -23.01
N VAL A 168 3.56 2.79 -23.01
CA VAL A 168 2.39 3.40 -22.39
C VAL A 168 1.65 4.18 -23.45
N ASP A 169 0.37 3.88 -23.63
CA ASP A 169 -0.52 4.64 -24.50
C ASP A 169 -1.82 5.00 -23.79
N GLU A 170 -2.80 5.49 -24.55
CA GLU A 170 -4.10 5.93 -24.05
C GLU A 170 -4.87 4.83 -23.29
N ARG A 171 -4.50 3.55 -23.47
CA ARG A 171 -5.11 2.41 -22.77
C ARG A 171 -4.29 1.91 -21.59
N GLY A 172 -3.14 2.52 -21.31
CA GLY A 172 -2.24 2.16 -20.23
C GLY A 172 -1.02 1.36 -20.70
N LEU A 173 -0.57 0.43 -19.87
CA LEU A 173 0.63 -0.39 -20.12
C LEU A 173 0.36 -1.43 -21.21
N ARG A 174 1.27 -1.53 -22.18
CA ARG A 174 1.30 -2.60 -23.18
C ARG A 174 2.65 -3.30 -23.15
N PHE A 175 2.61 -4.61 -23.04
CA PHE A 175 3.77 -5.50 -23.13
C PHE A 175 3.79 -6.09 -24.54
N GLU A 176 4.98 -6.21 -25.12
CA GLU A 176 5.20 -6.88 -26.41
C GLU A 176 5.45 -8.38 -26.23
#